data_AF-F9NXS6-F1
#
_entry.id   AF-F9NXS6-F1
#
_cell.length_a   1.000
_cell.length_b   1.000
_cell.length_c   1.000
_cell.angle_alpha   90.00
_cell.angle_beta   90.00
_cell.angle_gamma   90.00
#
_symmetry.space_group_name_H-M   'P 1'
#
loop_
_entity.id
_entity.type
_entity.pdbx_description
1 polymer ?
#
loop_
_entity_poly.entity_id
_entity_poly.type
_entity_poly.pdbx_seq_one_letter_code
_entity_poly.pdbx_strand_id
1 'polypeptide(L)'
;MLSMTVENQHSAAESQHLRRSLSNRHIQLIAIGGAIGTGLFMGSGKSIHTSGPSIVVAYLVIGAMLFFVMRAMGELLLHNLQWKSFQDFAADLLGPWAGFFLGWTYWLC
;
A
#
# COMPACT_ATOMS: atom_id res chain seq x y z
N MET A 1 34.67 -44.07 -12.98
CA MET A 1 35.06 -42.97 -13.88
C MET A 1 33.78 -42.19 -14.23
N LEU A 2 33.14 -41.54 -13.25
CA LEU A 2 33.58 -40.34 -12.52
C LEU A 2 33.41 -39.08 -13.39
N SER A 3 32.20 -38.55 -13.35
CA SER A 3 31.85 -37.13 -13.47
C SER A 3 30.70 -36.99 -12.47
N MET A 4 30.86 -36.51 -11.22
CA MET A 4 31.43 -35.22 -10.80
C MET A 4 31.03 -34.10 -11.75
N THR A 5 29.91 -33.44 -11.46
CA THR A 5 29.83 -32.04 -10.98
C THR A 5 28.34 -31.69 -10.78
N VAL A 6 27.87 -31.65 -9.54
CA VAL A 6 27.61 -30.39 -8.80
C VAL A 6 26.32 -29.71 -9.28
N GLU A 7 25.26 -29.92 -8.49
CA GLU A 7 24.40 -28.88 -7.92
C GLU A 7 24.30 -27.57 -8.73
N ASN A 8 23.27 -27.45 -9.57
CA ASN A 8 22.73 -26.13 -9.93
C ASN A 8 21.41 -25.91 -9.17
N GLN A 9 21.56 -25.64 -7.87
CA GLN A 9 20.60 -24.88 -7.09
C GLN A 9 20.49 -23.48 -7.71
N HIS A 10 19.46 -23.25 -8.52
CA HIS A 10 18.94 -21.92 -8.75
C HIS A 10 17.43 -21.89 -8.52
N SER A 11 17.11 -21.67 -7.25
CA SER A 11 16.07 -20.75 -6.76
C SER A 11 14.69 -20.79 -7.41
N ALA A 12 13.76 -21.32 -6.62
CA ALA A 12 12.62 -20.57 -6.11
C ALA A 12 11.80 -19.78 -7.14
N ALA A 13 10.97 -20.49 -7.89
CA ALA A 13 9.67 -19.98 -8.29
C ALA A 13 8.70 -21.16 -8.32
N GLU A 14 8.53 -21.82 -7.17
CA GLU A 14 7.27 -22.53 -6.93
C GLU A 14 6.20 -21.46 -7.12
N SER A 15 5.45 -21.55 -8.22
CA SER A 15 4.27 -20.76 -8.46
C SER A 15 3.30 -21.10 -7.33
N GLN A 16 3.46 -20.44 -6.19
CA GLN A 16 2.54 -20.47 -5.08
C GLN A 16 1.23 -19.93 -5.65
N HIS A 17 0.42 -20.84 -6.16
CA HIS A 17 -0.94 -20.57 -6.56
C HIS A 17 -1.68 -20.27 -5.26
N LEU A 18 -1.56 -19.01 -4.82
CA LEU A 18 -2.28 -18.45 -3.70
C LEU A 18 -3.74 -18.83 -3.92
N ARG A 19 -4.27 -19.75 -3.10
CA ARG A 19 -5.70 -20.04 -3.08
C ARG A 19 -6.37 -18.71 -2.77
N ARG A 20 -6.96 -18.08 -3.79
CA ARG A 20 -7.70 -16.83 -3.67
C ARG A 20 -9.03 -17.12 -2.96
N SER A 21 -8.93 -17.47 -1.69
CA SER A 21 -10.03 -17.73 -0.76
C SER A 21 -10.41 -16.47 0.02
N LEU A 22 -9.78 -15.34 -0.30
CA LEU A 22 -10.05 -14.04 0.29
C LEU A 22 -11.29 -13.45 -0.40
N SER A 23 -12.45 -13.71 0.21
CA SER A 23 -13.72 -13.11 -0.20
C SER A 23 -13.62 -11.59 -0.14
N ASN A 24 -14.42 -10.90 -0.97
CA ASN A 24 -14.48 -9.44 -1.03
C ASN A 24 -14.69 -8.81 0.36
N ARG A 25 -15.42 -9.50 1.24
CA ARG A 25 -15.59 -9.11 2.65
C ARG A 25 -14.27 -9.08 3.44
N HIS A 26 -13.39 -10.09 3.30
CA HIS A 26 -12.11 -10.05 4.00
C HIS A 26 -11.21 -8.92 3.49
N ILE A 27 -11.24 -8.61 2.19
CA ILE A 27 -10.47 -7.49 1.62
C ILE A 27 -10.95 -6.16 2.22
N GLN A 28 -12.26 -5.97 2.34
CA GLN A 28 -12.83 -4.79 3.00
C GLN A 28 -12.48 -4.72 4.48
N LEU A 29 -12.50 -5.85 5.20
CA LEU A 29 -12.10 -5.87 6.61
C LEU A 29 -10.63 -5.53 6.81
N ILE A 30 -9.74 -5.98 5.91
CA ILE A 30 -8.32 -5.60 5.92
C ILE A 30 -8.17 -4.09 5.67
N ALA A 31 -8.89 -3.56 4.67
CA ALA A 31 -8.84 -2.13 4.34
C ALA A 31 -9.34 -1.26 5.51
N ILE A 32 -10.47 -1.63 6.14
CA ILE A 32 -11.03 -0.92 7.30
C ILE A 32 -10.10 -1.05 8.51
N GLY A 33 -9.55 -2.24 8.75
CA GLY A 33 -8.61 -2.50 9.84
C GLY A 33 -7.34 -1.67 9.73
N GLY A 34 -6.77 -1.56 8.53
CA GLY A 34 -5.62 -0.69 8.25
C GLY A 34 -5.95 0.79 8.38
N ALA A 35 -7.10 1.23 7.86
CA ALA A 35 -7.52 2.63 7.90
C ALA A 35 -7.84 3.13 9.32
N ILE A 36 -8.48 2.31 10.16
CA ILE A 36 -8.81 2.67 11.55
C ILE A 36 -7.60 2.49 12.48
N GLY A 37 -6.77 1.46 12.25
CA GLY A 37 -5.72 0.92 13.14
C GLY A 37 -4.95 1.89 14.05
N THR A 38 -3.63 1.96 13.89
CA THR A 38 -2.79 2.83 14.74
C THR A 38 -2.99 4.31 14.39
N GLY A 39 -3.36 4.62 13.14
CA GLY A 39 -3.52 6.00 12.66
C GLY A 39 -4.61 6.78 13.39
N LEU A 40 -5.81 6.18 13.57
CA LEU A 40 -6.89 6.87 14.27
C LEU A 40 -6.62 6.89 15.78
N PHE A 41 -6.18 5.79 16.38
CA PHE A 41 -5.95 5.73 17.84
C PHE A 41 -4.73 6.52 18.32
N MET A 42 -3.55 6.35 17.72
CA MET A 42 -2.33 7.06 18.12
C MET A 42 -2.31 8.49 17.58
N GLY A 43 -2.85 8.73 16.38
CA GLY A 43 -2.91 10.05 15.77
C GLY A 43 -3.93 10.98 16.43
N SER A 44 -5.13 10.48 16.77
CA SER A 44 -6.17 11.33 17.37
C SER A 44 -5.79 11.82 18.76
N GLY A 45 -5.19 10.97 19.61
CA GLY A 45 -4.82 11.37 20.98
C GLY A 45 -3.89 12.59 21.03
N LYS A 46 -2.87 12.61 20.17
CA LYS A 46 -1.92 13.74 20.09
C LYS A 46 -2.54 14.97 19.44
N SER A 47 -3.35 14.76 18.39
CA SER A 47 -3.96 15.83 17.61
C SER A 47 -5.08 16.53 18.38
N ILE A 48 -5.87 15.80 19.18
CA ILE A 48 -6.94 16.34 20.04
C ILE A 48 -6.34 17.26 21.11
N HIS A 49 -5.24 16.84 21.73
CA HIS A 49 -4.57 17.62 22.77
C HIS A 49 -4.01 18.96 22.25
N THR A 50 -3.57 19.01 20.99
CA THR A 50 -3.00 20.24 20.39
C THR A 50 -4.04 21.12 19.71
N SER A 51 -5.11 20.55 19.15
CA SER A 51 -6.06 21.30 18.29
C SER A 51 -7.37 21.68 18.99
N GLY A 52 -7.77 20.98 20.06
CA GLY A 52 -9.05 21.24 20.72
C GLY A 52 -10.27 20.96 19.80
N PRO A 53 -11.41 21.66 19.95
CA PRO A 53 -12.65 21.37 19.21
C PRO A 53 -12.54 21.51 17.69
N SER A 54 -11.55 22.27 17.19
CA SER A 54 -11.35 22.53 15.76
C SER A 54 -10.83 21.31 14.98
N ILE A 55 -10.43 20.24 15.67
CA ILE A 55 -9.91 19.02 15.05
C ILE A 55 -10.91 18.37 14.09
N VAL A 56 -12.21 18.49 14.35
CA VAL A 56 -13.25 17.93 13.48
C VAL A 56 -13.21 18.57 12.10
N VAL A 57 -12.98 19.89 12.05
CA VAL A 57 -12.85 20.63 10.78
C VAL A 57 -11.57 20.22 10.06
N ALA A 58 -10.45 20.09 10.78
CA ALA A 58 -9.20 19.62 10.20
C ALA A 58 -9.33 18.20 9.60
N TYR A 59 -9.93 17.26 10.33
CA TYR A 59 -10.20 15.90 9.82
C TYR A 59 -11.16 15.91 8.61
N LEU A 60 -12.15 16.80 8.58
CA LEU A 60 -13.03 16.93 7.41
C LEU A 60 -12.28 17.42 6.18
N VAL A 61 -11.44 18.45 6.30
CA VAL A 61 -10.67 19.01 5.17
C VAL A 61 -9.64 17.99 4.67
N ILE A 62 -8.88 17.37 5.58
CA ILE A 62 -7.89 16.34 5.24
C ILE A 62 -8.59 15.11 4.64
N GLY A 63 -9.70 14.67 5.24
CA GLY A 63 -10.50 13.56 4.75
C GLY A 63 -11.07 13.81 3.35
N ALA A 64 -11.54 15.03 3.07
CA ALA A 64 -12.00 15.41 1.74
C ALA A 64 -10.87 15.36 0.70
N MET A 65 -9.69 15.90 1.02
CA MET A 65 -8.51 15.81 0.16
C MET A 65 -8.10 14.35 -0.10
N LEU A 66 -8.02 13.52 0.95
CA LEU A 66 -7.70 12.10 0.82
C LEU A 66 -8.74 11.33 0.01
N PHE A 67 -10.02 11.68 0.14
CA PHE A 67 -11.10 11.08 -0.64
C PHE A 67 -10.90 11.32 -2.14
N PHE A 68 -10.53 12.53 -2.55
CA PHE A 68 -10.23 12.82 -3.97
C PHE A 68 -9.02 12.03 -4.47
N VAL A 69 -7.96 11.94 -3.68
CA VAL A 69 -6.76 11.15 -4.04
C VAL A 69 -7.12 9.66 -4.20
N MET A 70 -7.86 9.09 -3.25
CA MET A 70 -8.27 7.68 -3.29
C MET A 70 -9.22 7.41 -4.48
N ARG A 71 -10.11 8.37 -4.79
CA ARG A 71 -11.00 8.31 -5.96
C ARG A 71 -10.20 8.27 -7.27
N ALA A 72 -9.22 9.16 -7.41
CA ALA A 72 -8.34 9.23 -8.59
C ALA A 72 -7.49 7.96 -8.72
N MET A 73 -6.92 7.46 -7.62
CA MET A 73 -6.21 6.19 -7.61
C MET A 73 -7.10 5.02 -8.03
N GLY A 74 -8.34 4.95 -7.53
CA GLY A 74 -9.30 3.92 -7.93
C GLY A 74 -9.58 3.93 -9.43
N GLU A 75 -9.68 5.11 -10.05
CA GLU A 75 -9.86 5.25 -11.50
C GLU A 75 -8.61 4.85 -12.29
N LEU A 76 -7.40 5.22 -11.82
CA LEU A 76 -6.13 4.80 -12.41
C LEU A 76 -5.95 3.28 -12.38
N LEU A 77 -6.28 2.63 -11.26
CA LEU A 77 -6.19 1.16 -11.12
C LEU A 77 -7.15 0.42 -12.06
N LEU A 78 -8.32 1.01 -12.36
CA LEU A 78 -9.29 0.44 -13.30
C LEU A 78 -8.89 0.69 -14.77
N HIS A 79 -8.18 1.78 -15.06
CA HIS A 79 -7.72 2.12 -16.41
C HIS A 79 -6.55 1.24 -16.88
N ASN A 80 -5.60 0.92 -16.01
CA ASN A 80 -4.47 0.03 -16.33
C ASN A 80 -4.20 -0.97 -15.19
N LEU A 81 -4.71 -2.19 -15.33
CA LEU A 81 -4.46 -3.30 -14.40
C LEU A 81 -3.01 -3.85 -14.42
N GLN A 82 -2.12 -3.28 -15.23
CA GLN A 82 -0.69 -3.66 -15.25
C GLN A 82 0.03 -3.20 -13.98
N TRP A 83 -0.44 -2.13 -13.33
CA TRP A 83 0.15 -1.64 -12.07
C TRP A 83 -0.42 -2.41 -10.88
N LYS A 84 0.44 -3.23 -10.26
CA LYS A 84 0.06 -4.06 -9.11
C LYS A 84 0.37 -3.40 -7.77
N SER A 85 1.23 -2.38 -7.75
CA SER A 85 1.66 -1.72 -6.52
C SER A 85 1.63 -0.19 -6.62
N PHE A 86 1.56 0.45 -5.44
CA PHE A 86 1.69 1.91 -5.31
C PHE A 86 3.07 2.41 -5.79
N GLN A 87 4.09 1.56 -5.80
CA GLN A 87 5.40 1.94 -6.29
C GLN A 87 5.43 1.98 -7.83
N ASP A 88 4.73 1.06 -8.49
CA ASP A 88 4.71 0.96 -9.95
C ASP A 88 4.00 2.15 -10.58
N PHE A 89 2.85 2.59 -10.03
CA PHE A 89 2.17 3.78 -10.56
C PHE A 89 3.06 5.03 -10.40
N ALA A 90 3.78 5.16 -9.29
CA ALA A 90 4.59 6.34 -9.05
C ALA A 90 5.88 6.34 -9.89
N ALA A 91 6.46 5.17 -10.13
CA ALA A 91 7.58 5.01 -11.05
C ALA A 91 7.19 5.39 -12.49
N ASP A 92 5.99 5.01 -12.94
CA ASP A 92 5.52 5.34 -14.30
C ASP A 92 5.02 6.79 -14.43
N LEU A 93 4.34 7.34 -13.41
CA LEU A 93 3.71 8.66 -13.51
C LEU A 93 4.66 9.82 -13.15
N LEU A 94 5.57 9.61 -12.19
CA LEU A 94 6.53 10.62 -11.73
C LEU A 94 7.98 10.31 -12.15
N GLY A 95 8.24 9.12 -12.70
CA GLY A 95 9.54 8.68 -13.18
C GLY A 95 10.24 7.70 -12.23
N PRO A 96 11.26 6.97 -12.72
CA PRO A 96 11.91 5.88 -11.98
C PRO A 96 12.55 6.32 -10.65
N TRP A 97 12.94 7.59 -10.53
CA TRP A 97 13.42 8.16 -9.27
C TRP A 97 12.34 8.17 -8.19
N ALA A 98 11.09 8.50 -8.53
CA ALA A 98 9.99 8.51 -7.57
C ALA A 98 9.67 7.10 -7.05
N GLY A 99 9.74 6.10 -7.93
CA GLY A 99 9.63 4.69 -7.54
C GLY A 99 10.71 4.26 -6.55
N PHE A 100 11.96 4.67 -6.76
CA PHE A 100 13.07 4.35 -5.85
C PHE A 100 12.89 5.00 -4.47
N PHE A 101 12.50 6.28 -4.42
CA PHE A 101 12.23 6.97 -3.15
C PHE A 101 11.04 6.38 -2.40
N LEU A 102 9.96 6.02 -3.11
CA LEU A 102 8.78 5.42 -2.49
C LEU A 102 9.06 4.00 -1.98
N GLY A 103 9.82 3.21 -2.72
CA GLY A 103 10.25 1.88 -2.26
C GLY A 103 11.13 1.94 -1.02
N TRP A 104 12.09 2.85 -1.00
CA TRP A 104 12.95 3.05 0.16
C TRP A 104 12.17 3.53 1.38
N THR A 105 11.26 4.49 1.20
CA THR A 105 10.42 5.02 2.28
C THR A 105 9.45 3.95 2.80
N TYR A 106 8.87 3.14 1.91
CA TYR A 106 7.96 2.05 2.30
C TYR A 106 8.64 0.97 3.14
N TRP A 107 9.94 0.72 2.93
CA TRP A 107 10.70 -0.22 3.76
C TRP A 107 11.11 0.37 5.13
N LEU A 108 11.30 1.69 5.19
CA LEU A 108 11.79 2.38 6.39
C LEU A 108 10.67 2.75 7.39
N CYS A 109 9.44 2.94 6.91
CA CYS A 109 8.24 3.20 7.72
C CYS A 109 7.57 1.90 8.18
#